data_AF-A0A2E2XM25-F1
#
_entry.id   AF-A0A2E2XM25-F1
#
_cell.length_a   1.000
_cell.length_b   1.000
_cell.length_c   1.000
_cell.angle_alpha   90.00
_cell.angle_beta   90.00
_cell.angle_gamma   90.00
#
_symmetry.space_group_name_H-M   'P 1'
#
loop_
_entity.id
_entity.type
_entity.pdbx_description
1 polymer ?
#
loop_
_entity_poly.entity_id
_entity_poly.type
_entity_poly.pdbx_seq_one_letter_code
_entity_poly.pdbx_strand_id
1 'polypeptide(L)'
;MIEEQKNNPLHGVKLEALLTELVDHYGWEVLASEININCFKSNPSIKSSLKFLRRTAWAREKVEGFFLYKYKRLPKPDDIQYELPPRDRTVPLYQKPGKPMTLKVKTSSKAESGSQSTRNHDKPRSAPDNRRADQAPSGGDVWGNWRNKNK
;
A
#
# COMPACT_ATOMS: atom_id res chain seq x y z
N MET A 1 -3.11 -0.12 28.08
CA MET A 1 -2.92 0.75 26.89
C MET A 1 -1.49 0.78 26.35
N ILE A 2 -0.43 0.56 27.13
CA ILE A 2 0.96 0.48 26.61
C ILE A 2 1.31 -0.93 26.08
N GLU A 3 0.69 -1.98 26.62
CA GLU A 3 0.97 -3.38 26.22
C GLU A 3 0.49 -3.73 24.81
N GLU A 4 -0.58 -3.10 24.32
CA GLU A 4 -1.09 -3.29 22.94
C GLU A 4 -0.23 -2.58 21.89
N GLN A 5 0.51 -1.53 22.28
CA GLN A 5 1.47 -0.84 21.42
C GLN A 5 2.76 -1.66 21.25
N LYS A 6 3.15 -2.45 22.25
CA LYS A 6 4.33 -3.34 22.19
C LYS A 6 4.23 -4.43 21.13
N ASN A 7 3.01 -4.81 20.72
CA ASN A 7 2.81 -5.84 19.70
C ASN A 7 2.93 -5.32 18.26
N ASN A 8 3.11 -4.00 18.07
CA ASN A 8 3.34 -3.48 16.73
C ASN A 8 4.72 -3.95 16.23
N PRO A 9 4.82 -4.66 15.08
CA PRO A 9 6.10 -5.15 14.55
C PRO A 9 7.04 -4.01 14.10
N LEU A 10 6.59 -2.74 14.15
CA LEU A 10 7.43 -1.55 13.97
C LEU A 10 8.10 -1.09 15.27
N HIS A 11 7.71 -1.62 16.43
CA HIS A 11 8.28 -1.26 17.72
C HIS A 11 9.70 -1.83 17.85
N GLY A 12 10.70 -0.97 17.90
CA GLY A 12 12.12 -1.35 17.97
C GLY A 12 12.80 -1.59 16.61
N VAL A 13 12.07 -1.58 15.49
CA VAL A 13 12.66 -1.72 14.16
C VAL A 13 13.16 -0.37 13.65
N LYS A 14 14.45 -0.32 13.29
CA LYS A 14 15.08 0.84 12.66
C LYS A 14 14.52 1.03 11.26
N LEU A 15 14.30 2.29 10.86
CA LEU A 15 13.84 2.64 9.51
C LEU A 15 14.76 2.09 8.41
N GLU A 16 16.06 2.00 8.70
CA GLU A 16 17.05 1.38 7.81
C GLU A 16 16.82 -0.11 7.62
N ALA A 17 16.62 -0.88 8.70
CA ALA A 17 16.38 -2.31 8.62
C ALA A 17 15.09 -2.61 7.84
N LEU A 18 14.01 -1.86 8.14
CA LEU A 18 12.74 -1.99 7.45
C LEU A 18 12.89 -1.73 5.94
N LEU A 19 13.56 -0.64 5.56
CA LEU A 19 13.76 -0.30 4.16
C LEU A 19 14.62 -1.34 3.44
N THR A 20 15.68 -1.84 4.09
CA THR A 20 16.53 -2.89 3.53
C THR A 20 15.72 -4.17 3.29
N GLU A 21 14.90 -4.62 4.24
CA GLU A 21 14.02 -5.79 4.04
C GLU A 21 13.06 -5.59 2.87
N LEU A 22 12.43 -4.42 2.76
CA LEU A 22 11.52 -4.14 1.65
C LEU A 22 12.22 -4.15 0.29
N VAL A 23 13.42 -3.57 0.21
CA VAL A 23 14.20 -3.51 -1.04
C VAL A 23 14.73 -4.89 -1.42
N ASP A 24 15.18 -5.68 -0.44
CA ASP A 24 15.67 -7.05 -0.65
C ASP A 24 14.55 -7.96 -1.21
N HIS A 25 13.33 -7.81 -0.68
CA HIS A 25 12.20 -8.63 -1.11
C HIS A 25 11.50 -8.16 -2.39
N TYR A 26 11.36 -6.85 -2.62
CA TYR A 26 10.55 -6.29 -3.70
C TYR A 26 11.34 -5.56 -4.79
N GLY A 27 12.53 -5.07 -4.46
CA GLY A 27 13.28 -4.17 -5.31
C GLY A 27 12.68 -2.77 -5.41
N TRP A 28 13.44 -1.85 -6.01
CA TRP A 28 13.08 -0.44 -6.10
C TRP A 28 11.91 -0.17 -7.06
N GLU A 29 11.80 -0.93 -8.15
CA GLU A 29 10.77 -0.71 -9.17
C GLU A 29 9.36 -0.95 -8.61
N VAL A 30 9.17 -2.06 -7.87
CA VAL A 30 7.88 -2.39 -7.25
C VAL A 30 7.51 -1.35 -6.19
N LEU A 31 8.47 -0.97 -5.34
CA LEU A 31 8.25 0.04 -4.31
C LEU A 31 7.91 1.41 -4.90
N ALA A 32 8.55 1.78 -6.02
CA ALA A 32 8.26 3.01 -6.74
C ALA A 32 6.86 3.00 -7.37
N SER A 33 6.39 1.85 -7.87
CA SER A 33 5.05 1.69 -8.43
C SER A 33 3.95 1.73 -7.36
N GLU A 34 4.14 1.05 -6.22
CA GLU A 34 3.09 0.99 -5.20
C GLU A 34 3.03 2.26 -4.34
N ILE A 35 4.17 2.75 -3.85
CA ILE A 35 4.21 3.86 -2.89
C ILE A 35 4.22 5.22 -3.62
N ASN A 36 4.55 5.22 -4.91
CA ASN A 36 4.63 6.41 -5.77
C ASN A 36 5.43 7.57 -5.14
N ILE A 37 6.62 7.25 -4.62
CA ILE A 37 7.57 8.23 -4.06
C ILE A 37 8.70 8.49 -5.06
N ASN A 38 8.95 9.77 -5.37
CA ASN A 38 9.98 10.18 -6.33
C ASN A 38 11.40 9.73 -5.95
N CYS A 39 11.69 9.59 -4.66
CA CYS A 39 12.99 9.09 -4.17
C CYS A 39 13.33 7.71 -4.74
N PHE A 40 12.35 6.80 -4.86
CA PHE A 40 12.55 5.45 -5.38
C PHE A 40 12.67 5.40 -6.91
N LYS A 41 12.18 6.42 -7.60
CA LYS A 41 12.24 6.55 -9.07
C LYS A 41 13.55 7.19 -9.55
N SER A 42 13.98 8.26 -8.88
CA SER A 42 15.07 9.11 -9.36
C SER A 42 16.43 8.75 -8.79
N ASN A 43 16.52 8.37 -7.51
CA ASN A 43 17.79 8.05 -6.85
C ASN A 43 17.61 6.85 -5.89
N PRO A 44 17.39 5.64 -6.43
CA PRO A 44 17.18 4.43 -5.64
C PRO A 44 18.47 4.03 -4.91
N SER A 45 18.63 4.55 -3.70
CA SER A 45 19.70 4.16 -2.78
C SER A 45 19.18 4.18 -1.34
N ILE A 46 19.70 3.27 -0.51
CA ILE A 46 19.31 3.17 0.90
C ILE A 46 19.62 4.49 1.62
N LYS A 47 20.83 5.05 1.42
CA LYS A 47 21.28 6.26 2.11
C LYS A 47 20.47 7.51 1.70
N SER A 48 20.19 7.68 0.40
CA SER A 48 19.38 8.81 -0.10
C SER A 48 17.94 8.71 0.39
N SER A 49 17.36 7.51 0.34
CA SER A 49 16.01 7.21 0.81
C SER A 49 15.87 7.48 2.31
N LEU A 50 16.83 7.06 3.13
CA LEU A 50 16.79 7.35 4.57
C LEU A 50 16.84 8.85 4.86
N LYS A 51 17.69 9.60 4.15
CA LYS A 51 17.74 11.07 4.30
C LYS A 51 16.41 11.71 3.92
N PHE A 52 15.74 11.22 2.87
CA PHE A 52 14.42 11.67 2.44
C PHE A 52 13.34 11.34 3.47
N LEU A 53 13.21 10.07 3.88
CA LEU A 53 12.22 9.61 4.87
C LEU A 53 12.41 10.24 6.25
N ARG A 54 13.61 10.71 6.58
CA ARG A 54 13.88 11.50 7.80
C ARG A 54 13.24 12.89 7.74
N ARG A 55 13.24 13.53 6.57
CA ARG A 55 12.70 14.89 6.36
C ARG A 55 11.21 14.89 6.04
N THR A 56 10.70 13.80 5.45
CA THR A 56 9.35 13.72 4.91
C THR A 56 8.52 12.69 5.69
N ALA A 57 7.85 13.15 6.74
CA ALA A 57 7.09 12.30 7.68
C ALA A 57 6.00 11.46 6.97
N TRP A 58 5.16 12.08 6.13
CA TRP A 58 4.12 11.36 5.39
C TRP A 58 4.68 10.22 4.52
N ALA A 59 5.88 10.38 3.97
CA ALA A 59 6.52 9.36 3.14
C ALA A 59 7.01 8.19 4.00
N ARG A 60 7.51 8.48 5.20
CA ARG A 60 7.86 7.46 6.20
C ARG A 60 6.64 6.64 6.59
N GLU A 61 5.53 7.29 6.91
CA GLU A 61 4.29 6.63 7.28
C GLU A 61 3.76 5.74 6.15
N LYS A 62 3.88 6.17 4.88
CA LYS A 62 3.57 5.32 3.71
C LYS A 62 4.42 4.07 3.62
N VAL A 63 5.73 4.18 3.82
CA VAL A 63 6.63 3.02 3.79
C VAL A 63 6.33 2.07 4.94
N GLU A 64 6.07 2.59 6.14
CA GLU A 64 5.71 1.80 7.32
C GLU A 64 4.35 1.11 7.17
N GLY A 65 3.34 1.82 6.64
CA GLY A 65 2.04 1.23 6.32
C GLY A 65 2.13 0.13 5.27
N PHE A 66 2.93 0.32 4.23
CA PHE A 66 3.21 -0.71 3.24
C PHE A 66 3.85 -1.95 3.90
N PHE A 67 4.83 -1.76 4.78
CA PHE A 67 5.46 -2.84 5.52
C PHE A 67 4.46 -3.63 6.38
N LEU A 68 3.56 -2.97 7.10
CA LEU A 68 2.57 -3.66 7.93
C LEU A 68 1.58 -4.50 7.11
N TYR A 69 0.97 -3.90 6.09
CA TYR A 69 -0.18 -4.53 5.42
C TYR A 69 0.21 -5.38 4.21
N LYS A 70 1.25 -5.00 3.47
CA LYS A 70 1.68 -5.75 2.28
C LYS A 70 2.74 -6.77 2.63
N TYR A 71 3.75 -6.36 3.40
CA TYR A 71 4.84 -7.25 3.78
C TYR A 71 4.45 -8.15 4.97
N LYS A 72 4.00 -7.61 6.10
CA LYS A 72 3.63 -8.42 7.27
C LYS A 72 2.20 -8.98 7.23
N ARG A 73 1.41 -8.65 6.19
CA ARG A 73 0.03 -9.12 5.97
C ARG A 73 -0.89 -8.95 7.19
N LEU A 74 -0.70 -7.89 7.97
CA LEU A 74 -1.62 -7.60 9.07
C LEU A 74 -3.01 -7.22 8.53
N PRO A 75 -4.08 -7.50 9.28
CA PRO A 75 -5.41 -7.00 8.92
C PRO A 75 -5.39 -5.47 8.92
N LYS A 76 -6.23 -4.89 8.06
CA LYS A 76 -6.40 -3.43 8.04
C LYS A 76 -6.94 -2.99 9.41
N PRO A 77 -6.42 -1.88 9.96
CA PRO A 77 -6.88 -1.36 11.23
C PRO A 77 -8.27 -0.73 11.06
N ASP A 78 -8.97 -0.56 12.16
CA ASP A 78 -10.24 0.16 12.22
C ASP A 78 -10.09 1.63 11.79
N ASP A 79 -11.16 2.28 11.34
CA ASP A 79 -11.12 3.65 10.79
C ASP A 79 -10.51 4.65 11.77
N ILE A 80 -10.79 4.50 13.07
CA ILE A 80 -10.24 5.35 14.14
C ILE A 80 -8.72 5.14 14.27
N GLN A 81 -8.26 3.90 14.18
CA GLN A 81 -6.84 3.55 14.27
C GLN A 81 -6.08 3.91 12.98
N TYR A 82 -6.77 3.95 11.83
CA TYR A 82 -6.16 4.36 10.56
C TYR A 82 -5.77 5.84 10.55
N GLU A 83 -6.48 6.67 11.32
CA GLU A 83 -6.18 8.09 11.47
C GLU A 83 -4.85 8.33 12.22
N LEU A 84 -4.42 7.38 13.04
CA LEU A 84 -3.14 7.43 13.76
C LEU A 84 -1.96 7.02 12.87
N PRO A 85 -0.75 7.58 13.12
CA PRO A 85 0.47 7.15 12.47
C PRO A 85 0.71 5.65 12.67
N PRO A 86 1.29 4.93 11.69
CA PRO A 86 1.49 3.48 11.76
C PRO A 86 2.22 2.98 13.01
N ARG A 87 3.11 3.79 13.61
CA ARG A 87 3.85 3.43 14.83
C ARG A 87 3.00 3.50 16.10
N ASP A 88 1.94 4.31 16.10
CA ASP A 88 1.05 4.55 17.24
C ASP A 88 -0.22 3.69 17.19
N ARG A 89 -0.33 2.78 16.21
CA ARG A 89 -1.47 1.89 16.06
C ARG A 89 -1.40 0.74 17.05
N THR A 90 -2.51 0.48 17.74
CA THR A 90 -2.64 -0.72 18.57
C THR A 90 -2.87 -1.94 17.68
N VAL A 91 -2.04 -2.98 17.87
CA VAL A 91 -2.22 -4.27 17.20
C VAL A 91 -2.65 -5.29 18.26
N PRO A 92 -3.89 -5.82 18.21
CA PRO A 92 -4.36 -6.79 19.19
C PRO A 92 -3.42 -8.01 19.30
N LEU A 93 -3.20 -8.50 20.52
CA LEU A 93 -2.21 -9.56 20.83
C LEU A 93 -2.40 -10.88 20.08
N TYR A 94 -3.61 -11.14 19.58
CA TYR A 94 -3.91 -12.36 18.80
C TYR A 94 -3.43 -12.28 17.35
N GLN A 95 -3.10 -11.08 16.85
CA GLN A 95 -2.68 -10.88 15.47
C GLN A 95 -1.17 -11.07 15.34
N LYS A 96 -0.75 -12.06 14.55
CA LYS A 96 0.65 -12.34 14.25
C LYS A 96 0.98 -11.95 12.81
N PRO A 97 2.16 -11.38 12.55
CA PRO A 97 2.59 -11.09 11.19
C PRO A 97 2.66 -12.38 10.36
N GLY A 98 2.09 -12.33 9.16
CA GLY A 98 2.13 -13.43 8.18
C GLY A 98 3.42 -13.46 7.36
N LYS A 99 3.50 -14.42 6.44
CA LYS A 99 4.58 -14.51 5.45
C LYS A 99 4.51 -13.34 4.45
N PRO A 100 5.65 -12.82 3.97
CA PRO A 100 5.66 -11.72 3.02
C PRO A 100 4.95 -12.06 1.72
N MET A 101 4.09 -11.14 1.27
CA MET A 101 3.42 -11.28 -0.02
C MET A 101 4.45 -11.13 -1.12
N THR A 102 4.57 -12.09 -2.04
CA THR A 102 5.47 -11.96 -3.20
C THR A 102 4.81 -11.10 -4.28
N LEU A 103 5.28 -9.86 -4.47
CA LEU A 103 4.82 -9.00 -5.56
C LEU A 103 5.66 -9.32 -6.79
N LYS A 104 5.10 -10.07 -7.76
CA LYS A 104 5.80 -10.39 -9.00
C LYS A 104 5.87 -9.13 -9.88
N VAL A 105 7.08 -8.69 -10.23
CA VAL A 105 7.32 -7.67 -11.25
C VAL A 105 6.65 -8.15 -12.54
N LYS A 106 5.70 -7.37 -13.08
CA LYS A 106 5.18 -7.61 -14.43
C LYS A 106 6.27 -7.23 -15.42
N THR A 107 7.19 -8.16 -15.71
CA THR A 107 8.07 -8.05 -16.87
C THR A 107 7.18 -8.15 -18.10
N SER A 108 6.98 -7.03 -18.79
CA SER A 108 6.28 -6.98 -20.06
C SER A 108 7.07 -7.74 -21.12
N SER A 109 6.85 -9.05 -21.22
CA SER A 109 7.34 -9.88 -22.32
C SER A 109 6.39 -11.05 -22.59
N LYS A 110 5.53 -10.85 -23.60
CA LYS A 110 4.90 -11.84 -24.52
C LYS A 110 3.89 -12.85 -23.92
N ALA A 111 2.58 -12.68 -24.15
CA ALA A 111 1.78 -13.15 -25.29
C ALA A 111 1.60 -14.67 -25.34
N GLU A 112 0.42 -15.15 -24.92
CA GLU A 112 -0.23 -16.32 -25.51
C GLU A 112 -1.74 -16.05 -25.64
N SER A 113 -2.16 -16.12 -26.89
CA SER A 113 -3.51 -16.12 -27.40
C SER A 113 -4.22 -17.44 -27.09
N GLY A 114 -5.47 -17.34 -26.63
CA GLY A 114 -6.43 -18.44 -26.62
C GLY A 114 -7.82 -17.91 -26.96
N SER A 115 -8.11 -17.81 -28.25
CA SER A 115 -9.41 -17.48 -28.83
C SER A 115 -10.43 -18.57 -28.55
N GLN A 116 -11.66 -18.22 -28.15
CA GLN A 116 -12.88 -18.88 -28.65
C GLN A 116 -14.01 -17.85 -28.81
N SER A 117 -14.27 -17.49 -30.06
CA SER A 117 -15.50 -16.88 -30.55
C SER A 117 -16.51 -17.99 -30.84
N THR A 118 -17.75 -17.87 -30.38
CA THR A 118 -18.95 -17.94 -31.25
C THR A 118 -20.23 -17.41 -30.58
N ARG A 119 -20.83 -16.43 -31.27
CA ARG A 119 -22.25 -16.22 -31.62
C ARG A 119 -23.32 -15.93 -30.54
N ASN A 120 -23.74 -14.67 -30.60
CA ASN A 120 -25.11 -14.18 -30.80
C ASN A 120 -26.22 -14.67 -29.87
N HIS A 121 -26.68 -13.76 -29.01
CA HIS A 121 -28.09 -13.70 -28.64
C HIS A 121 -28.56 -12.25 -28.61
N ASP A 122 -29.30 -11.87 -29.66
CA ASP A 122 -30.20 -10.72 -29.68
C ASP A 122 -31.12 -10.73 -28.45
N LYS A 123 -31.20 -9.58 -27.76
CA LYS A 123 -32.46 -9.13 -27.15
C LYS A 123 -32.44 -7.61 -26.89
N PRO A 124 -33.62 -6.97 -26.93
CA PRO A 124 -33.77 -5.60 -27.41
C PRO A 124 -33.68 -4.55 -26.30
N ARG A 125 -33.55 -3.31 -26.78
CA ARG A 125 -33.68 -2.06 -26.04
C ARG A 125 -34.87 -2.09 -25.08
N SER A 126 -34.60 -1.89 -23.81
CA SER A 126 -35.57 -1.40 -22.83
C SER A 126 -34.80 -0.49 -21.88
N ALA A 127 -35.15 0.80 -21.91
CA ALA A 127 -34.61 1.81 -21.02
C ALA A 127 -35.03 1.50 -19.57
N PRO A 128 -34.22 1.94 -18.60
CA PRO A 128 -34.81 2.44 -17.36
C PRO A 128 -34.41 3.89 -17.11
N ASP A 129 -35.48 4.64 -16.87
CA ASP A 129 -35.63 5.82 -16.06
C ASP A 129 -34.59 5.95 -14.92
N ASN A 130 -33.88 7.08 -14.96
CA ASN A 130 -33.70 8.03 -13.86
C ASN A 130 -32.89 7.63 -12.60
N ARG A 131 -32.12 8.64 -12.15
CA ARG A 131 -31.44 8.80 -10.85
C ARG A 131 -30.15 7.99 -10.65
N ARG A 132 -29.01 8.68 -10.79
CA ARG A 132 -27.79 8.53 -9.95
C ARG A 132 -26.71 9.53 -10.38
N ALA A 133 -26.67 10.66 -9.67
CA ALA A 133 -25.45 11.45 -9.53
C ALA A 133 -24.98 11.36 -8.07
N ASP A 134 -24.96 10.15 -7.51
CA ASP A 134 -24.04 9.85 -6.42
C ASP A 134 -22.71 9.55 -7.08
N GLN A 135 -21.85 10.58 -7.10
CA GLN A 135 -20.43 10.37 -7.35
C GLN A 135 -19.95 9.27 -6.40
N ALA A 136 -19.70 8.07 -6.94
CA ALA A 136 -18.79 7.15 -6.31
C ALA A 136 -17.50 7.95 -6.02
N PRO A 137 -16.95 7.93 -4.79
CA PRO A 137 -15.65 8.50 -4.57
C PRO A 137 -14.71 7.78 -5.53
N SER A 138 -14.21 8.56 -6.49
CA SER A 138 -13.09 8.22 -7.35
C SER A 138 -12.09 7.41 -6.52
N GLY A 139 -11.50 6.38 -7.12
CA GLY A 139 -10.36 5.65 -6.57
C GLY A 139 -9.14 6.56 -6.42
N GLY A 140 -9.30 7.63 -5.65
CA GLY A 140 -8.29 8.52 -5.17
C GLY A 140 -7.43 7.70 -4.24
N ASP A 141 -6.14 7.92 -4.38
CA ASP A 141 -5.09 7.28 -3.62
C ASP A 141 -5.58 6.87 -2.23
N VAL A 142 -5.58 5.57 -1.94
CA VAL A 142 -5.92 4.99 -0.62
C VAL A 142 -5.09 5.63 0.53
N TRP A 143 -4.08 6.41 0.13
CA TRP A 143 -3.07 7.11 0.90
C TRP A 143 -3.21 8.65 0.88
N GLY A 144 -4.30 9.20 0.32
CA GLY A 144 -4.48 10.63 0.04
C GLY A 144 -4.68 11.50 1.28
N ASN A 145 -5.23 10.94 2.35
CA ASN A 145 -5.58 11.72 3.56
C ASN A 145 -4.36 12.15 4.40
N TRP A 146 -3.20 11.52 4.22
CA TRP A 146 -1.99 11.87 4.96
C TRP A 146 -1.29 13.14 4.47
N ARG A 147 -1.64 13.66 3.29
CA ARG A 147 -0.98 14.85 2.72
C ARG A 147 -1.36 16.16 3.43
N ASN A 148 -2.49 16.19 4.15
CA ASN A 148 -3.09 17.42 4.70
C ASN A 148 -3.01 17.58 6.23
N LYS A 149 -2.31 16.70 6.96
CA LYS A 149 -2.31 16.72 8.43
C LYS A 149 -1.36 17.71 9.11
N ASN A 150 -0.44 18.34 8.37
CA ASN A 150 0.52 19.29 8.95
C ASN A 150 0.37 20.66 8.28
N LYS A 151 -0.68 21.41 8.65
CA LYS A 151 -0.75 22.86 8.42
C LYS A 151 -0.97 23.57 9.75
#